data_AF-A0A8H7Y5T7-F1
#
_entry.id   AF-A0A8H7Y5T7-F1
#
_cell.length_a   1.000
_cell.length_b   1.000
_cell.length_c   1.000
_cell.angle_alpha   90.00
_cell.angle_beta   90.00
_cell.angle_gamma   90.00
#
_symmetry.space_group_name_H-M   'P 1'
#
loop_
_entity.id
_entity.type
_entity.pdbx_description
1 polymer ?
#
loop_
_entity_poly.entity_id
_entity_poly.type
_entity_poly.pdbx_seq_one_letter_code
_entity_poly.pdbx_strand_id
1 'polypeptide(L)'
;MSAGSNASPPFEHPVQPDSVELFIDTLSLQFGLTPERHNDLHLLYSLGAEQQIPLDCASALTGIFALACQFSVEQKILTAFASVNGSLGGLDLKGTFEELQIRLQKTWEITKNQKEDLRHLSQQHIYMPKCTCFKLLHVDVEAEVSKDASKYSMQNIFGKPAHELCWRSEAKRVASSVRNAFRQDIRDSLFGRKRCSLKRFTQACADKYHHGTLLGSQEVEYQIRNVLLRRFAYENKELLGKEESFQDDTEDNDSHAVMGNKRQKGLKTVGRIPNGDDFWAQADDWFEKGFELRGQSFTTDAWKEYIDESRSLDDEWHKNNGRSRQQITDSSSTSDQFPEFTQRSVHNRSSSPDFTTQTLPLNLTSSSLPTQSSTFLEQSSSRHTHSSMARTSIVQQYLYNNCGPDYQVRGNCSSGSSGV
;
A
#
# COMPACT_ATOMS: atom_id res chain seq x y z
N MET A 1 17.49 -64.90 62.08
CA MET A 1 17.85 -63.50 62.42
C MET A 1 16.78 -62.61 61.82
N SER A 2 15.76 -62.27 62.60
CA SER A 2 14.65 -61.41 62.20
C SER A 2 14.90 -60.02 62.78
N ALA A 3 15.04 -59.02 61.90
CA ALA A 3 15.10 -57.61 62.28
C ALA A 3 13.68 -57.06 62.32
N GLY A 4 13.21 -56.69 63.53
CA GLY A 4 11.96 -55.98 63.74
C GLY A 4 12.15 -54.48 63.49
N SER A 5 11.35 -53.93 62.57
CA SER A 5 11.25 -52.49 62.33
C SER A 5 9.98 -51.99 63.04
N ASN A 6 10.16 -51.33 64.18
CA ASN A 6 9.10 -50.61 64.88
C ASN A 6 8.85 -49.28 64.16
N ALA A 7 7.82 -49.23 63.31
CA ALA A 7 7.30 -47.97 62.79
C ALA A 7 6.45 -47.30 63.89
N SER A 8 6.93 -46.17 64.42
CA SER A 8 6.15 -45.31 65.30
C SER A 8 4.95 -44.73 64.54
N PRO A 9 3.76 -44.64 65.16
CA PRO A 9 2.59 -44.04 64.53
C PRO A 9 2.84 -42.53 64.28
N PRO A 10 2.38 -41.97 63.16
CA PRO A 10 2.48 -40.54 62.89
C PRO A 10 1.63 -39.77 63.90
N PHE A 11 2.25 -38.82 64.60
CA PHE A 11 1.56 -37.87 65.46
C PHE A 11 0.79 -36.87 64.58
N GLU A 12 -0.49 -37.13 64.33
CA GLU A 12 -1.42 -36.13 63.81
C GLU A 12 -1.90 -35.25 64.97
N HIS A 13 -1.25 -34.11 65.16
CA HIS A 13 -1.80 -33.05 66.00
C HIS A 13 -2.89 -32.33 65.20
N PRO A 14 -4.16 -32.31 65.66
CA PRO A 14 -5.19 -31.54 65.00
C PRO A 14 -4.82 -30.06 65.07
N VAL A 15 -4.55 -29.47 63.91
CA VAL A 15 -4.34 -28.02 63.78
C VAL A 15 -5.64 -27.35 64.20
N GLN A 16 -5.58 -26.50 65.24
CA GLN A 16 -6.76 -25.78 65.70
C GLN A 16 -7.21 -24.79 64.62
N PRO A 17 -8.51 -24.71 64.28
CA PRO A 17 -9.03 -23.85 63.21
C PRO A 17 -8.66 -22.38 63.40
N ASP A 18 -8.60 -21.90 64.64
CA ASP A 18 -8.17 -20.55 65.02
C ASP A 18 -6.75 -20.20 64.50
N SER A 19 -5.90 -21.21 64.30
CA SER A 19 -4.54 -21.03 63.78
C SER A 19 -4.51 -20.61 62.32
N VAL A 20 -5.52 -20.96 61.52
CA VAL A 20 -5.54 -20.67 60.08
C VAL A 20 -6.12 -19.29 59.78
N GLU A 21 -7.14 -18.87 60.53
CA GLU A 21 -7.68 -17.50 60.42
C GLU A 21 -6.60 -16.47 60.77
N LEU A 22 -5.86 -16.69 61.87
CA LEU A 22 -4.72 -15.86 62.25
C LEU A 22 -3.62 -15.84 61.19
N PHE A 23 -3.40 -16.96 60.49
CA PHE A 23 -2.45 -17.03 59.38
C PHE A 23 -2.90 -16.15 58.19
N ILE A 24 -4.17 -16.23 57.79
CA ILE A 24 -4.74 -15.40 56.71
C ILE A 24 -4.67 -13.91 57.05
N ASP A 25 -4.99 -13.55 58.30
CA ASP A 25 -4.92 -12.17 58.78
C ASP A 25 -3.49 -11.64 58.77
N THR A 26 -2.53 -12.47 59.19
CA THR A 26 -1.09 -12.13 59.15
C THR A 26 -0.62 -11.91 57.71
N LEU A 27 -1.03 -12.77 56.77
CA LEU A 27 -0.69 -12.62 55.36
C LEU A 27 -1.31 -11.35 54.75
N SER A 28 -2.57 -11.07 55.07
CA SER A 28 -3.26 -9.87 54.59
C SER A 28 -2.54 -8.60 55.03
N LEU A 29 -2.14 -8.53 56.30
CA LEU A 29 -1.38 -7.41 56.84
C LEU A 29 0.03 -7.34 56.25
N GLN A 30 0.72 -8.47 56.09
CA GLN A 30 2.07 -8.54 55.53
C GLN A 30 2.11 -8.10 54.05
N PHE A 31 1.10 -8.48 53.27
CA PHE A 31 1.01 -8.17 51.84
C PHE A 31 0.28 -6.86 51.53
N GLY A 32 -0.33 -6.23 52.55
CA GLY A 32 -1.07 -4.98 52.43
C GLY A 32 -2.37 -5.13 51.64
N LEU A 33 -3.05 -6.27 51.77
CA LEU A 33 -4.24 -6.59 50.98
C LEU A 33 -5.42 -5.69 51.37
N THR A 34 -6.25 -5.35 50.38
CA THR A 34 -7.53 -4.67 50.63
C THR A 34 -8.50 -5.58 51.39
N PRO A 35 -9.48 -5.02 52.14
CA PRO A 35 -10.47 -5.82 52.86
C PRO A 35 -11.24 -6.83 51.99
N GLU A 36 -11.47 -6.49 50.72
CA GLU A 36 -12.11 -7.41 49.76
C GLU A 36 -11.25 -8.65 49.50
N ARG A 37 -9.98 -8.45 49.13
CA ARG A 37 -9.01 -9.56 48.91
C ARG A 37 -8.73 -10.36 50.18
N HIS A 38 -8.81 -9.74 51.36
CA HIS A 38 -8.72 -10.43 52.65
C HIS A 38 -9.92 -11.36 52.86
N ASN A 39 -11.13 -10.89 52.61
CA ASN A 39 -12.35 -11.71 52.65
C ASN A 39 -12.33 -12.84 51.63
N ASP A 40 -11.80 -12.61 50.42
CA ASP A 40 -11.65 -13.64 49.39
C ASP A 40 -10.78 -14.82 49.87
N LEU A 41 -9.69 -14.54 50.61
CA LEU A 41 -8.83 -15.59 51.17
C LEU A 41 -9.54 -16.41 52.25
N HIS A 42 -10.29 -15.75 53.12
CA HIS A 42 -11.13 -16.40 54.15
C HIS A 42 -12.23 -17.25 53.52
N LEU A 43 -12.90 -16.74 52.48
CA LEU A 43 -13.92 -17.49 51.74
C LEU A 43 -13.34 -18.72 51.04
N LEU A 44 -12.15 -18.62 50.45
CA LEU A 44 -11.50 -19.76 49.82
C LEU A 44 -11.14 -20.85 50.84
N TYR A 45 -10.68 -20.45 52.03
CA TYR A 45 -10.43 -21.39 53.11
C TYR A 45 -11.71 -22.06 53.60
N SER A 46 -12.79 -21.30 53.84
CA SER A 46 -14.06 -21.86 54.28
C SER A 46 -14.66 -22.82 53.24
N LEU A 47 -14.56 -22.49 51.96
CA LEU A 47 -14.97 -23.37 50.87
C LEU A 47 -14.16 -24.68 50.84
N GLY A 48 -12.84 -24.61 51.06
CA GLY A 48 -11.97 -25.77 51.15
C GLY A 48 -12.22 -26.64 52.38
N ALA A 49 -12.69 -26.04 53.48
CA ALA A 49 -13.06 -26.75 54.70
C ALA A 49 -14.46 -27.41 54.61
N GLU A 50 -15.40 -26.78 53.91
CA GLU A 50 -16.79 -27.25 53.79
C GLU A 50 -16.97 -28.33 52.72
N GLN A 51 -16.28 -28.19 51.57
CA GLN A 51 -16.26 -29.25 50.58
C GLN A 51 -15.38 -30.38 51.12
N GLN A 52 -15.95 -31.57 51.32
CA GLN A 52 -15.26 -32.80 51.79
C GLN A 52 -14.17 -33.30 50.84
N ILE A 53 -13.53 -32.42 50.08
CA ILE A 53 -12.33 -32.69 49.31
C ILE A 53 -11.22 -32.86 50.36
N PRO A 54 -10.57 -34.04 50.43
CA PRO A 54 -9.47 -34.27 51.36
C PRO A 54 -8.23 -33.52 50.87
N LEU A 55 -8.25 -32.19 51.01
CA LEU A 55 -7.10 -31.33 50.85
C LEU A 55 -6.35 -31.34 52.17
N ASP A 56 -5.10 -31.79 52.10
CA ASP A 56 -4.18 -31.66 53.22
C ASP A 56 -4.09 -30.17 53.63
N CYS A 57 -4.09 -29.93 54.94
CA CYS A 57 -4.04 -28.58 55.52
C CYS A 57 -2.83 -27.80 54.97
N ALA A 58 -1.68 -28.47 54.81
CA ALA A 58 -0.49 -27.85 54.23
C ALA A 58 -0.70 -27.42 52.76
N SER A 59 -1.48 -28.18 51.99
CA SER A 59 -1.81 -27.85 50.60
C SER A 59 -2.75 -26.65 50.52
N ALA A 60 -3.78 -26.61 51.38
CA ALA A 60 -4.69 -25.47 51.47
C ALA A 60 -3.97 -24.17 51.86
N LEU A 61 -3.11 -24.22 52.89
CA LEU A 61 -2.30 -23.07 53.32
C LEU A 61 -1.33 -22.60 52.25
N THR A 62 -0.70 -23.53 51.51
CA THR A 62 0.18 -23.18 50.38
C THR A 62 -0.59 -22.47 49.27
N GLY A 63 -1.81 -22.92 48.95
CA GLY A 63 -2.68 -22.28 47.97
C GLY A 63 -3.09 -20.87 48.39
N ILE A 64 -3.48 -20.69 49.65
CA ILE A 64 -3.81 -19.38 50.24
C ILE A 64 -2.61 -18.44 50.18
N PHE A 65 -1.41 -18.92 50.54
CA PHE A 65 -0.19 -18.13 50.46
C PHE A 65 0.14 -17.70 49.03
N ALA A 66 0.02 -18.62 48.06
CA ALA A 66 0.24 -18.33 46.64
C ALA A 66 -0.76 -17.27 46.12
N LEU A 67 -2.03 -17.38 46.52
CA LEU A 67 -3.06 -16.40 46.14
C LEU A 67 -2.83 -15.04 46.79
N ALA A 68 -2.42 -15.00 48.05
CA ALA A 68 -2.04 -13.76 48.74
C ALA A 68 -0.85 -13.07 48.03
N CYS A 69 0.16 -13.84 47.60
CA CYS A 69 1.26 -13.34 46.78
C CYS A 69 0.76 -12.72 45.47
N GLN A 70 -0.17 -13.39 44.78
CA GLN A 70 -0.76 -12.91 43.54
C GLN A 70 -1.53 -11.60 43.74
N PHE A 71 -2.40 -11.53 44.76
CA PHE A 71 -3.13 -10.30 45.07
C PHE A 71 -2.19 -9.14 45.42
N SER A 72 -1.09 -9.41 46.13
CA SER A 72 -0.07 -8.39 46.41
C SER A 72 0.58 -7.84 45.14
N VAL A 73 0.89 -8.70 44.16
CA VAL A 73 1.45 -8.29 42.87
C VAL A 73 0.44 -7.46 42.08
N GLU A 74 -0.81 -7.90 41.99
CA GLU A 74 -1.90 -7.19 41.29
C GLU A 74 -2.12 -5.81 41.89
N GLN A 75 -2.21 -5.72 43.22
CA GLN A 75 -2.39 -4.45 43.93
C GLN A 75 -1.20 -3.51 43.75
N LYS A 76 0.04 -4.02 43.75
CA LYS A 76 1.23 -3.22 43.43
C LYS A 76 1.20 -2.70 42.00
N ILE A 77 0.76 -3.51 41.03
CA ILE A 77 0.59 -3.08 39.63
C ILE A 77 -0.48 -1.99 39.52
N LEU A 78 -1.66 -2.19 40.12
CA LEU A 78 -2.74 -1.21 40.11
C LEU A 78 -2.35 0.09 40.81
N THR A 79 -1.64 0.01 41.93
CA THR A 79 -1.13 1.18 42.67
C THR A 79 -0.03 1.88 41.88
N ALA A 80 0.84 1.15 41.17
CA ALA A 80 1.80 1.72 40.25
C ALA A 80 1.10 2.46 39.10
N PHE A 81 0.07 1.88 38.48
CA PHE A 81 -0.74 2.56 37.46
C PHE A 81 -1.47 3.80 38.02
N ALA A 82 -2.05 3.70 39.21
CA ALA A 82 -2.74 4.82 39.86
C ALA A 82 -1.78 5.95 40.28
N SER A 83 -0.59 5.62 40.76
CA SER A 83 0.45 6.60 41.15
C SER A 83 1.12 7.25 39.95
N VAL A 84 1.30 6.51 38.84
CA VAL A 84 1.71 7.09 37.54
C VAL A 84 0.65 8.06 37.03
N ASN A 85 -0.64 7.77 37.21
CA ASN A 85 -1.71 8.70 36.86
C ASN A 85 -1.84 9.89 37.83
N GLY A 86 -1.40 9.77 39.08
CA GLY A 86 -1.69 10.75 40.15
C GLY A 86 -0.55 11.65 40.61
N SER A 87 0.72 11.23 40.55
CA SER A 87 1.82 11.90 41.30
C SER A 87 2.97 12.44 40.43
N LEU A 88 3.05 12.05 39.17
CA LEU A 88 3.99 12.60 38.18
C LEU A 88 3.18 13.30 37.09
N GLY A 89 2.75 14.54 37.34
CA GLY A 89 2.16 15.46 36.36
C GLY A 89 1.64 14.84 35.07
N GLY A 90 0.55 14.06 35.15
CA GLY A 90 -0.28 13.62 34.03
C GLY A 90 0.45 13.24 32.73
N LEU A 91 1.34 12.25 32.76
CA LEU A 91 1.70 11.55 31.51
C LEU A 91 0.47 10.73 31.10
N ASP A 92 -0.37 11.34 30.29
CA ASP A 92 -1.51 10.72 29.62
C ASP A 92 -1.00 9.60 28.72
N LEU A 93 -0.82 8.39 29.29
CA LEU A 93 -0.33 7.23 28.56
C LEU A 93 -1.17 6.95 27.32
N LYS A 94 -2.50 7.14 27.43
CA LYS A 94 -3.42 7.02 26.29
C LYS A 94 -3.07 8.06 25.22
N GLY A 95 -2.90 9.32 25.61
CA GLY A 95 -2.41 10.39 24.73
C GLY A 95 -1.06 10.07 24.10
N THR A 96 -0.10 9.48 24.83
CA THR A 96 1.19 9.06 24.25
C THR A 96 1.05 7.93 23.25
N PHE A 97 0.15 6.96 23.49
CA PHE A 97 -0.14 5.90 22.53
C PHE A 97 -0.86 6.42 21.30
N GLU A 98 -1.82 7.34 21.46
CA GLU A 98 -2.49 8.02 20.36
C GLU A 98 -1.50 8.84 19.54
N GLU A 99 -0.58 9.56 20.18
CA GLU A 99 0.48 10.31 19.49
C GLU A 99 1.46 9.39 18.75
N LEU A 100 1.90 8.29 19.38
CA LEU A 100 2.72 7.28 18.72
C LEU A 100 2.00 6.66 17.52
N GLN A 101 0.71 6.37 17.66
CA GLN A 101 -0.12 5.86 16.57
C GLN A 101 -0.21 6.88 15.42
N ILE A 102 -0.44 8.16 15.72
CA ILE A 102 -0.46 9.24 14.72
C ILE A 102 0.90 9.35 14.01
N ARG A 103 2.01 9.34 14.77
CA ARG A 103 3.37 9.40 14.19
C ARG A 103 3.65 8.19 13.29
N LEU A 104 3.30 6.98 13.75
CA LEU A 104 3.44 5.76 12.95
C LEU A 104 2.61 5.81 11.66
N GLN A 105 1.40 6.36 11.73
CA GLN A 105 0.56 6.59 10.56
C GLN A 105 1.16 7.65 9.61
N LYS A 106 1.75 8.73 10.14
CA LYS A 106 2.42 9.78 9.34
C LYS A 106 3.70 9.26 8.66
N THR A 107 4.42 8.34 9.29
CA THR A 107 5.64 7.72 8.73
C THR A 107 5.36 6.49 7.87
N TRP A 108 4.10 6.14 7.66
CA TRP A 108 3.77 4.97 6.85
C TRP A 108 4.16 5.23 5.40
N GLU A 109 4.90 4.29 4.82
CA GLU A 109 5.32 4.34 3.43
C GLU A 109 5.00 3.02 2.73
N ILE A 110 4.67 3.11 1.44
CA ILE A 110 4.46 1.94 0.59
C ILE A 110 5.80 1.24 0.40
N THR A 111 5.81 -0.07 0.63
CA THR A 111 7.01 -0.89 0.51
C THR A 111 7.49 -0.97 -0.94
N LYS A 112 8.78 -1.26 -1.15
CA LYS A 112 9.36 -1.40 -2.51
C LYS A 112 8.63 -2.45 -3.35
N ASN A 113 8.28 -3.60 -2.76
CA ASN A 113 7.58 -4.68 -3.46
C ASN A 113 6.18 -4.23 -3.88
N GLN A 114 5.43 -3.56 -3.00
CA GLN A 114 4.12 -3.00 -3.34
C GLN A 114 4.19 -1.97 -4.48
N LYS A 115 5.26 -1.16 -4.54
CA LYS A 115 5.49 -0.22 -5.68
C LYS A 115 5.78 -0.95 -6.99
N GLU A 116 6.44 -2.10 -6.93
CA GLU A 116 6.72 -2.96 -8.09
C GLU A 116 5.42 -3.62 -8.59
N ASP A 117 4.63 -4.20 -7.69
CA ASP A 117 3.31 -4.77 -8.01
C ASP A 117 2.37 -3.70 -8.62
N LEU A 118 2.32 -2.51 -8.01
CA LEU A 118 1.56 -1.37 -8.52
C LEU A 118 2.00 -0.97 -9.94
N ARG A 119 3.30 -1.04 -10.25
CA ARG A 119 3.82 -0.78 -11.60
C ARG A 119 3.40 -1.88 -12.56
N HIS A 120 3.52 -3.15 -12.19
CA HIS A 120 3.11 -4.27 -13.02
C HIS A 120 1.61 -4.22 -13.36
N LEU A 121 0.78 -3.90 -12.37
CA LEU A 121 -0.66 -3.70 -12.57
C LEU A 121 -0.93 -2.51 -13.48
N SER A 122 -0.27 -1.37 -13.26
CA SER A 122 -0.41 -0.20 -14.14
C SER A 122 0.00 -0.52 -15.59
N GLN A 123 1.06 -1.32 -15.79
CA GLN A 123 1.50 -1.78 -17.10
C GLN A 123 0.50 -2.73 -17.76
N GLN A 124 -0.10 -3.63 -16.98
CA GLN A 124 -1.11 -4.54 -17.48
C GLN A 124 -2.37 -3.78 -17.90
N HIS A 125 -2.91 -2.93 -17.03
CA HIS A 125 -4.10 -2.11 -17.29
C HIS A 125 -3.93 -1.19 -18.48
N ILE A 126 -2.81 -0.47 -18.57
CA ILE A 126 -2.56 0.42 -19.71
C ILE A 126 -2.47 -0.38 -21.01
N TYR A 127 -2.16 -1.67 -20.97
CA TYR A 127 -2.03 -2.47 -22.18
C TYR A 127 -3.28 -3.28 -22.54
N MET A 128 -4.27 -3.40 -21.64
CA MET A 128 -5.50 -4.16 -21.87
C MET A 128 -6.18 -3.76 -23.20
N PRO A 129 -6.65 -4.71 -24.03
CA PRO A 129 -7.23 -4.41 -25.34
C PRO A 129 -8.46 -3.50 -25.28
N LYS A 130 -9.20 -3.55 -24.16
CA LYS A 130 -10.40 -2.75 -23.91
C LYS A 130 -10.14 -1.43 -23.19
N CYS A 131 -8.89 -1.11 -22.84
CA CYS A 131 -8.56 0.13 -22.15
C CYS A 131 -8.63 1.30 -23.13
N THR A 132 -9.57 2.22 -22.87
CA THR A 132 -9.83 3.44 -23.65
C THR A 132 -9.74 4.71 -22.80
N CYS A 133 -9.56 4.58 -21.48
CA CYS A 133 -9.45 5.69 -20.54
C CYS A 133 -8.09 5.66 -19.85
N PHE A 134 -7.11 6.29 -20.48
CA PHE A 134 -5.73 6.32 -20.02
C PHE A 134 -5.56 7.32 -18.88
N LYS A 135 -6.28 8.46 -18.87
CA LYS A 135 -6.07 9.50 -17.85
C LYS A 135 -6.44 9.02 -16.44
N LEU A 136 -7.40 8.10 -16.34
CA LEU A 136 -7.88 7.53 -15.08
C LEU A 136 -7.29 6.15 -14.77
N LEU A 137 -6.19 5.75 -15.43
CA LEU A 137 -5.51 4.46 -15.22
C LEU A 137 -5.31 4.08 -13.74
N HIS A 138 -4.95 5.05 -12.89
CA HIS A 138 -4.73 4.81 -11.45
C HIS A 138 -6.01 4.39 -10.71
N VAL A 139 -7.19 4.84 -11.17
CA VAL A 139 -8.49 4.48 -10.61
C VAL A 139 -8.80 3.02 -10.91
N ASP A 140 -8.56 2.57 -12.14
CA ASP A 140 -8.76 1.17 -12.54
C ASP A 140 -7.84 0.22 -11.77
N VAL A 141 -6.58 0.64 -11.56
CA VAL A 141 -5.61 -0.09 -10.74
C VAL A 141 -6.03 -0.13 -9.27
N GLU A 142 -6.47 1.00 -8.69
CA GLU A 142 -6.99 1.05 -7.31
C GLU A 142 -8.22 0.15 -7.15
N ALA A 143 -9.12 0.13 -8.13
CA ALA A 143 -10.31 -0.71 -8.14
C ALA A 143 -9.97 -2.21 -8.19
N GLU A 144 -8.99 -2.65 -8.99
CA GLU A 144 -8.54 -4.05 -8.99
C GLU A 144 -7.89 -4.44 -7.67
N VAL A 145 -6.96 -3.62 -7.18
CA VAL A 145 -6.26 -3.90 -5.93
C VAL A 145 -7.23 -3.93 -4.75
N SER A 146 -8.23 -3.05 -4.72
CA SER A 146 -9.25 -3.06 -3.67
C SER A 146 -10.12 -4.32 -3.69
N LYS A 147 -10.35 -4.93 -4.85
CA LYS A 147 -11.11 -6.19 -4.97
C LYS A 147 -10.30 -7.37 -4.43
N ASP A 148 -9.01 -7.43 -4.76
CA ASP A 148 -8.12 -8.54 -4.44
C ASP A 148 -6.92 -8.13 -3.57
N ALA A 149 -7.16 -7.33 -2.52
CA ALA A 149 -6.09 -6.78 -1.67
C ALA A 149 -5.19 -7.87 -1.07
N SER A 150 -5.73 -9.08 -0.86
CA SER A 150 -4.96 -10.21 -0.37
C SER A 150 -3.95 -10.77 -1.35
N LYS A 151 -4.27 -10.77 -2.64
CA LYS A 151 -3.39 -11.27 -3.71
C LYS A 151 -2.13 -10.42 -3.85
N TYR A 152 -2.26 -9.11 -3.63
CA TYR A 152 -1.19 -8.13 -3.80
C TYR A 152 -0.48 -7.76 -2.47
N SER A 153 -0.79 -8.45 -1.36
CA SER A 153 -0.25 -8.12 -0.03
C SER A 153 -0.50 -6.66 0.38
N MET A 154 -1.72 -6.17 0.12
CA MET A 154 -2.16 -4.78 0.34
C MET A 154 -3.33 -4.69 1.33
N GLN A 155 -3.56 -5.72 2.15
CA GLN A 155 -4.65 -5.75 3.13
C GLN A 155 -4.51 -4.65 4.20
N ASN A 156 -3.30 -4.16 4.43
CA ASN A 156 -3.00 -3.12 5.43
C ASN A 156 -3.21 -1.68 4.92
N ILE A 157 -3.54 -1.51 3.63
CA ILE A 157 -3.74 -0.20 2.99
C ILE A 157 -5.20 0.24 3.15
N PHE A 158 -6.14 -0.60 2.71
CA PHE A 158 -7.56 -0.26 2.69
C PHE A 158 -8.18 -0.31 4.10
N GLY A 159 -9.12 0.60 4.35
CA GLY A 159 -9.75 0.81 5.65
C GLY A 159 -9.00 1.79 6.56
N LYS A 160 -7.85 2.32 6.13
CA LYS A 160 -7.07 3.33 6.85
C LYS A 160 -6.90 4.58 5.96
N PRO A 161 -7.63 5.68 6.21
CA PRO A 161 -7.65 6.85 5.32
C PRO A 161 -6.27 7.45 5.00
N ALA A 162 -5.36 7.49 5.99
CA ALA A 162 -3.99 7.97 5.78
C ALA A 162 -3.18 7.09 4.83
N HIS A 163 -3.33 5.76 4.94
CA HIS A 163 -2.64 4.81 4.06
C HIS A 163 -3.23 4.86 2.65
N GLU A 164 -4.56 4.96 2.53
CA GLU A 164 -5.24 5.12 1.24
C GLU A 164 -4.83 6.41 0.52
N LEU A 165 -4.64 7.50 1.25
CA LEU A 165 -4.15 8.76 0.66
C LEU A 165 -2.73 8.61 0.10
N CYS A 166 -1.82 8.01 0.87
CA CYS A 166 -0.46 7.72 0.43
C CYS A 166 -0.45 6.76 -0.77
N TRP A 167 -1.28 5.71 -0.73
CA TRP A 167 -1.50 4.79 -1.84
C TRP A 167 -1.96 5.51 -3.11
N ARG A 168 -2.97 6.38 -3.00
CA ARG A 168 -3.54 7.08 -4.15
C ARG A 168 -2.55 8.05 -4.80
N SER A 169 -1.74 8.76 -4.01
CA SER A 169 -0.66 9.60 -4.54
C SER A 169 0.38 8.76 -5.30
N GLU A 170 0.82 7.63 -4.72
CA GLU A 170 1.80 6.76 -5.36
C GLU A 170 1.24 6.07 -6.62
N ALA A 171 -0.02 5.62 -6.59
CA ALA A 171 -0.71 5.04 -7.74
C ALA A 171 -0.78 6.03 -8.91
N LYS A 172 -1.14 7.30 -8.64
CA LYS A 172 -1.10 8.36 -9.66
C LYS A 172 0.31 8.54 -10.24
N ARG A 173 1.34 8.55 -9.38
CA ARG A 173 2.75 8.73 -9.78
C ARG A 173 3.24 7.59 -10.66
N VAL A 174 2.97 6.35 -10.28
CA VAL A 174 3.33 5.15 -11.03
C VAL A 174 2.56 5.08 -12.34
N ALA A 175 1.25 5.32 -12.33
CA ALA A 175 0.42 5.34 -13.53
C ALA A 175 0.91 6.39 -14.54
N SER A 176 1.21 7.62 -14.09
CA SER A 176 1.78 8.67 -14.95
C SER A 176 3.15 8.28 -15.53
N SER A 177 4.02 7.65 -14.72
CA SER A 177 5.30 7.10 -15.21
C SER A 177 5.11 6.05 -16.31
N VAL A 178 4.18 5.12 -16.12
CA VAL A 178 3.87 4.05 -17.09
C VAL A 178 3.27 4.63 -18.37
N ARG A 179 2.32 5.56 -18.24
CA ARG A 179 1.75 6.33 -19.36
C ARG A 179 2.81 7.05 -20.18
N ASN A 180 3.72 7.76 -19.53
CA ASN A 180 4.80 8.46 -20.22
C ASN A 180 5.74 7.50 -20.95
N ALA A 181 6.08 6.36 -20.34
CA ALA A 181 6.89 5.33 -21.00
C ALA A 181 6.18 4.75 -22.23
N PHE A 182 4.89 4.46 -22.13
CA PHE A 182 4.12 3.88 -23.23
C PHE A 182 3.95 4.87 -24.40
N ARG A 183 3.70 6.15 -24.09
CA ARG A 183 3.67 7.23 -25.07
C ARG A 183 5.01 7.37 -25.82
N GLN A 184 6.13 7.25 -25.10
CA GLN A 184 7.46 7.28 -25.72
C GLN A 184 7.69 6.08 -26.65
N ASP A 185 7.25 4.88 -26.27
CA ASP A 185 7.35 3.70 -27.14
C ASP A 185 6.51 3.87 -28.43
N ILE A 186 5.29 4.41 -28.33
CA ILE A 186 4.45 4.75 -29.50
C ILE A 186 5.18 5.74 -30.39
N ARG A 187 5.68 6.85 -29.84
CA ARG A 187 6.43 7.87 -30.57
C ARG A 187 7.67 7.27 -31.26
N ASP A 188 8.44 6.46 -30.55
CA ASP A 188 9.69 5.91 -31.04
C ASP A 188 9.46 4.87 -32.16
N SER A 189 8.32 4.15 -32.12
CA SER A 189 7.89 3.22 -33.18
C SER A 189 7.44 3.93 -34.46
N LEU A 190 6.96 5.17 -34.37
CA LEU A 190 6.49 5.97 -35.51
C LEU A 190 7.57 6.92 -36.07
N PHE A 191 8.26 7.64 -35.19
CA PHE A 191 9.12 8.77 -35.55
C PHE A 191 10.60 8.56 -35.20
N GLY A 192 10.93 7.59 -34.35
CA GLY A 192 12.26 7.40 -33.79
C GLY A 192 13.22 6.55 -34.64
N ARG A 193 14.43 6.35 -34.10
CA ARG A 193 15.43 5.41 -34.67
C ARG A 193 14.98 3.95 -34.59
N LYS A 194 14.05 3.68 -33.67
CA LYS A 194 13.44 2.37 -33.37
C LYS A 194 12.11 2.16 -34.09
N ARG A 195 11.89 2.86 -35.21
CA ARG A 195 10.73 2.62 -36.08
C ARG A 195 10.61 1.13 -36.41
N CYS A 196 9.39 0.61 -36.33
CA CYS A 196 9.12 -0.80 -36.57
C CYS A 196 7.69 -1.02 -37.09
N SER A 197 7.47 -2.18 -37.73
CA SER A 197 6.16 -2.61 -38.19
C SER A 197 5.20 -2.80 -37.02
N LEU A 198 3.89 -2.67 -37.28
CA LEU A 198 2.85 -2.88 -36.26
C LEU A 198 3.02 -4.20 -35.52
N LYS A 199 3.32 -5.30 -36.22
CA LYS A 199 3.53 -6.62 -35.62
C LYS A 199 4.70 -6.62 -34.62
N ARG A 200 5.85 -6.06 -35.02
CA ARG A 200 7.04 -5.99 -34.15
C ARG A 200 6.81 -5.07 -32.96
N PHE A 201 6.10 -3.96 -33.17
CA PHE A 201 5.71 -3.05 -32.08
C PHE A 201 4.81 -3.76 -31.07
N THR A 202 3.77 -4.47 -31.53
CA THR A 202 2.85 -5.20 -30.66
C THR A 202 3.56 -6.28 -29.83
N GLN A 203 4.49 -7.02 -30.43
CA GLN A 203 5.29 -8.00 -29.70
C GLN A 203 6.17 -7.32 -28.64
N ALA A 204 6.90 -6.26 -29.01
CA ALA A 204 7.76 -5.55 -28.07
C ALA A 204 6.98 -4.91 -26.91
N CYS A 205 5.77 -4.39 -27.17
CA CYS A 205 4.91 -3.87 -26.12
C CYS A 205 4.28 -4.98 -25.28
N ALA A 206 3.94 -6.13 -25.87
CA ALA A 206 3.47 -7.27 -25.11
C ALA A 206 4.54 -7.75 -24.12
N ASP A 207 5.78 -7.94 -24.57
CA ASP A 207 6.88 -8.37 -23.70
C ASP A 207 7.13 -7.40 -22.53
N LYS A 208 6.84 -6.10 -22.73
CA LYS A 208 7.11 -5.04 -21.77
C LYS A 208 5.95 -4.75 -20.82
N TYR A 209 4.71 -4.84 -21.30
CA TYR A 209 3.52 -4.38 -20.58
C TYR A 209 2.54 -5.50 -20.23
N HIS A 210 2.58 -6.63 -20.94
CA HIS A 210 1.74 -7.78 -20.67
C HIS A 210 2.52 -8.84 -19.89
N HIS A 211 2.01 -9.21 -18.71
CA HIS A 211 2.58 -10.29 -17.93
C HIS A 211 2.01 -11.62 -18.40
N GLY A 212 2.77 -12.33 -19.24
CA GLY A 212 2.41 -13.64 -19.77
C GLY A 212 2.54 -13.73 -21.29
N THR A 213 2.45 -14.93 -21.82
CA THR A 213 2.54 -15.18 -23.26
C THR A 213 1.23 -14.83 -23.95
N LEU A 214 1.28 -13.99 -24.99
CA LEU A 214 0.13 -13.76 -25.87
C LEU A 214 -0.16 -15.03 -26.69
N LEU A 215 -1.41 -15.46 -26.71
CA LEU A 215 -1.84 -16.64 -27.47
C LEU A 215 -2.89 -16.27 -28.53
N GLY A 216 -2.61 -16.64 -29.78
CA GLY A 216 -3.58 -16.69 -30.88
C GLY A 216 -4.39 -15.42 -31.10
N SER A 217 -5.70 -15.51 -30.88
CA SER A 217 -6.68 -14.44 -31.13
C SER A 217 -6.41 -13.16 -30.33
N GLN A 218 -5.78 -13.26 -29.15
CA GLN A 218 -5.45 -12.10 -28.33
C GLN A 218 -4.50 -11.15 -29.06
N GLU A 219 -3.53 -11.69 -29.81
CA GLU A 219 -2.57 -10.87 -30.57
C GLU A 219 -3.30 -9.90 -31.52
N VAL A 220 -4.40 -10.34 -32.13
CA VAL A 220 -5.19 -9.52 -33.05
C VAL A 220 -5.83 -8.33 -32.32
N GLU A 221 -6.37 -8.54 -31.11
CA GLU A 221 -6.99 -7.48 -30.31
C GLU A 221 -5.95 -6.41 -29.88
N TYR A 222 -4.77 -6.85 -29.44
CA TYR A 222 -3.67 -5.93 -29.13
C TYR A 222 -3.16 -5.19 -30.37
N GLN A 223 -3.09 -5.84 -31.52
CA GLN A 223 -2.73 -5.18 -32.78
C GLN A 223 -3.76 -4.13 -33.19
N ILE A 224 -5.07 -4.40 -33.03
CA ILE A 224 -6.13 -3.42 -33.26
C ILE A 224 -5.92 -2.19 -32.38
N ARG A 225 -5.72 -2.39 -31.08
CA ARG A 225 -5.50 -1.29 -30.16
C ARG A 225 -4.25 -0.47 -30.50
N ASN A 226 -3.14 -1.15 -30.79
CA ASN A 226 -1.88 -0.48 -31.12
C ASN A 226 -1.95 0.27 -32.45
N VAL A 227 -2.68 -0.22 -33.46
CA VAL A 227 -2.84 0.52 -34.72
C VAL A 227 -3.66 1.79 -34.52
N LEU A 228 -4.72 1.74 -33.70
CA LEU A 228 -5.53 2.91 -33.38
C LEU A 228 -4.72 3.97 -32.61
N LEU A 229 -3.94 3.56 -31.61
CA LEU A 229 -3.07 4.47 -30.86
C LEU A 229 -1.97 5.07 -31.73
N ARG A 230 -1.37 4.28 -32.62
CA ARG A 230 -0.38 4.77 -33.59
C ARG A 230 -1.02 5.73 -34.59
N ARG A 231 -2.25 5.47 -35.03
CA ARG A 231 -3.02 6.36 -35.90
C ARG A 231 -3.27 7.71 -35.22
N PHE A 232 -3.80 7.69 -34.01
CA PHE A 232 -4.02 8.90 -33.20
C PHE A 232 -2.72 9.69 -32.99
N ALA A 233 -1.64 9.01 -32.61
CA ALA A 233 -0.33 9.62 -32.40
C ALA A 233 0.27 10.24 -33.68
N TYR A 234 -0.03 9.65 -34.85
CA TYR A 234 0.40 10.19 -36.13
C TYR A 234 -0.39 11.44 -36.53
N GLU A 235 -1.69 11.48 -36.23
CA GLU A 235 -2.53 12.65 -36.51
C GLU A 235 -2.22 13.83 -35.58
N ASN A 236 -1.74 13.57 -34.36
CA ASN A 236 -1.50 14.56 -33.31
C ASN A 236 -0.02 14.61 -32.89
N LYS A 237 0.90 14.80 -33.85
CA LYS A 237 2.36 14.67 -33.65
C LYS A 237 2.90 15.67 -32.63
N GLU A 238 2.30 16.84 -32.54
CA GLU A 238 2.62 17.92 -31.61
C GLU A 238 2.40 17.53 -30.14
N LEU A 239 1.50 16.58 -29.85
CA LEU A 239 1.26 16.08 -28.51
C LEU A 239 2.35 15.10 -28.04
N LEU A 240 3.05 14.42 -28.97
CA LEU A 240 4.12 13.48 -28.63
C LEU A 240 5.41 14.19 -28.14
N GLY A 241 5.56 15.47 -28.42
CA GLY A 241 6.66 16.28 -27.88
C GLY A 241 6.43 16.77 -26.45
N LYS A 242 5.17 16.82 -26.01
CA LYS A 242 4.77 17.36 -24.71
C LYS A 242 4.87 16.27 -23.65
N GLU A 243 5.76 16.44 -22.68
CA GLU A 243 5.86 15.54 -21.53
C GLU A 243 4.77 15.89 -20.51
N GLU A 244 4.03 14.88 -20.03
CA GLU A 244 3.07 15.08 -18.94
C GLU A 244 3.86 15.41 -17.67
N SER A 245 3.76 16.64 -17.19
CA SER A 245 4.27 17.00 -15.87
C SER A 245 3.40 16.33 -14.83
N PHE A 246 3.97 15.39 -14.06
CA PHE A 246 3.31 14.87 -12.88
C PHE A 246 3.17 16.02 -11.88
N GLN A 247 1.94 16.52 -11.74
CA GLN A 247 1.62 17.45 -10.70
C GLN A 247 1.07 16.65 -9.53
N ASP A 248 1.83 16.62 -8.46
CA ASP A 248 1.32 16.14 -7.20
C ASP A 248 0.39 17.25 -6.69
N ASP A 249 -0.92 17.07 -6.85
CA ASP A 249 -1.95 18.00 -6.34
C ASP A 249 -2.02 18.01 -4.80
N THR A 250 -1.03 17.40 -4.13
CA THR A 250 -0.82 17.46 -2.69
C THR A 250 -0.28 18.86 -2.34
N GLU A 251 -1.11 19.89 -2.50
CA GLU A 251 -0.87 21.26 -2.01
C GLU A 251 -1.00 21.35 -0.47
N ASP A 252 -0.81 20.25 0.27
CA ASP A 252 -0.72 20.25 1.72
C ASP A 252 0.73 20.56 2.17
N ASN A 253 1.04 21.85 2.06
CA ASN A 253 1.43 22.70 3.19
C ASN A 253 2.11 22.02 4.41
N ASP A 254 3.29 21.42 4.23
CA ASP A 254 4.22 21.23 5.34
C ASP A 254 5.64 21.56 4.86
N SER A 255 5.98 22.85 4.99
CA SER A 255 7.21 23.50 4.52
C SER A 255 8.45 23.06 5.31
N HIS A 256 8.78 21.77 5.29
CA HIS A 256 10.09 21.29 5.72
C HIS A 256 10.99 21.12 4.50
N ALA A 257 11.76 22.19 4.23
CA ALA A 257 12.76 22.28 3.18
C ALA A 257 13.83 21.20 3.33
N VAL A 258 13.65 20.05 2.67
CA VAL A 258 14.73 19.08 2.49
C VAL A 258 15.69 19.63 1.45
N MET A 259 16.86 20.07 1.92
CA MET A 259 17.92 20.64 1.10
C MET A 259 18.44 19.65 0.06
N GLY A 260 18.17 19.95 -1.20
CA GLY A 260 19.22 20.19 -2.19
C GLY A 260 19.94 18.98 -2.78
N ASN A 261 19.38 18.41 -3.85
CA ASN A 261 20.19 17.81 -4.92
C ASN A 261 20.00 18.61 -6.22
N LYS A 262 21.05 19.33 -6.62
CA LYS A 262 21.17 20.12 -7.85
C LYS A 262 20.77 19.28 -9.07
N ARG A 263 19.53 19.45 -9.56
CA ARG A 263 19.10 18.90 -10.84
C ARG A 263 19.62 19.77 -11.99
N GLN A 264 20.13 19.08 -13.00
CA GLN A 264 20.82 19.60 -14.18
C GLN A 264 20.02 20.70 -14.89
N LYS A 265 20.72 21.78 -15.26
CA LYS A 265 20.29 22.75 -16.27
C LYS A 265 20.05 22.00 -17.59
N GLY A 266 18.80 21.78 -17.96
CA GLY A 266 18.47 21.08 -19.21
C GLY A 266 17.11 21.49 -19.74
N LEU A 267 17.13 22.45 -20.67
CA LEU A 267 16.03 22.91 -21.53
C LEU A 267 14.91 23.69 -20.81
N LYS A 268 14.52 24.82 -21.42
CA LYS A 268 13.45 25.70 -20.96
C LYS A 268 12.22 24.85 -20.65
N THR A 269 11.86 24.79 -19.37
CA THR A 269 10.66 24.09 -18.90
C THR A 269 9.48 24.74 -19.61
N VAL A 270 8.98 24.08 -20.64
CA VAL A 270 7.73 24.48 -21.31
C VAL A 270 6.69 24.52 -20.19
N GLY A 271 5.98 25.64 -20.10
CA GLY A 271 5.04 25.90 -19.00
C GLY A 271 4.04 24.76 -18.80
N ARG A 272 3.45 24.71 -17.61
CA ARG A 272 2.41 23.74 -17.23
C ARG A 272 1.40 23.60 -18.36
N ILE A 273 1.26 22.38 -18.89
CA ILE A 273 0.29 22.07 -19.92
C ILE A 273 -1.10 22.18 -19.27
N PRO A 274 -2.05 22.94 -19.86
CA PRO A 274 -3.41 22.99 -19.35
C PRO A 274 -4.01 21.59 -19.22
N ASN A 275 -4.75 21.34 -18.14
CA ASN A 275 -5.43 20.07 -17.94
C ASN A 275 -6.40 19.81 -19.12
N GLY A 276 -6.21 18.70 -19.84
CA GLY A 276 -6.97 18.33 -21.04
C GLY A 276 -6.20 18.44 -22.35
N ASP A 277 -5.10 19.20 -22.38
CA ASP A 277 -4.27 19.35 -23.58
C ASP A 277 -3.10 18.34 -23.65
N ASP A 278 -3.06 17.40 -22.70
CA ASP A 278 -2.09 16.33 -22.70
C ASP A 278 -2.49 15.18 -23.64
N PHE A 279 -1.49 14.42 -24.08
CA PHE A 279 -1.65 13.34 -25.05
C PHE A 279 -2.74 12.32 -24.66
N TRP A 280 -2.83 11.97 -23.37
CA TRP A 280 -3.73 10.93 -22.91
C TRP A 280 -5.16 11.43 -22.74
N ALA A 281 -5.36 12.66 -22.26
CA ALA A 281 -6.68 13.28 -22.26
C ALA A 281 -7.27 13.39 -23.68
N GLN A 282 -6.46 13.82 -24.65
CA GLN A 282 -6.88 13.90 -26.06
C GLN A 282 -7.13 12.52 -26.68
N ALA A 283 -6.38 11.49 -26.26
CA ALA A 283 -6.62 10.12 -26.69
C ALA A 283 -7.95 9.59 -26.15
N ASP A 284 -8.27 9.85 -24.87
CA ASP A 284 -9.51 9.44 -24.24
C ASP A 284 -10.72 10.08 -24.96
N ASP A 285 -10.68 11.40 -25.20
CA ASP A 285 -11.71 12.14 -25.95
C ASP A 285 -11.86 11.61 -27.40
N TRP A 286 -10.76 11.20 -28.02
CA TRP A 286 -10.75 10.65 -29.38
C TRP A 286 -11.43 9.27 -29.43
N PHE A 287 -11.16 8.40 -28.44
CA PHE A 287 -11.85 7.11 -28.33
C PHE A 287 -13.34 7.28 -28.05
N GLU A 288 -13.72 8.20 -27.15
CA GLU A 288 -15.12 8.50 -26.84
C GLU A 288 -15.90 8.91 -28.10
N LYS A 289 -15.42 9.93 -28.83
CA LYS A 289 -15.99 10.34 -30.13
C LYS A 289 -15.98 9.21 -31.16
N GLY A 290 -14.95 8.37 -31.11
CA GLY A 290 -14.83 7.18 -31.94
C GLY A 290 -15.99 6.21 -31.73
N PHE A 291 -16.32 5.92 -30.47
CA PHE A 291 -17.43 5.04 -30.09
C PHE A 291 -18.80 5.63 -30.41
N GLU A 292 -18.98 6.95 -30.29
CA GLU A 292 -20.20 7.63 -30.71
C GLU A 292 -20.43 7.52 -32.22
N LEU A 293 -19.37 7.70 -33.02
CA LEU A 293 -19.47 7.71 -34.48
C LEU A 293 -19.55 6.30 -35.10
N ARG A 294 -18.80 5.34 -34.56
CA ARG A 294 -18.59 4.01 -35.18
C ARG A 294 -19.23 2.87 -34.39
N GLY A 295 -19.84 3.16 -33.24
CA GLY A 295 -20.49 2.18 -32.35
C GLY A 295 -19.59 1.73 -31.20
N GLN A 296 -20.20 1.12 -30.17
CA GLN A 296 -19.55 0.81 -28.88
C GLN A 296 -18.54 -0.36 -28.90
N SER A 297 -18.40 -1.07 -30.02
CA SER A 297 -17.51 -2.23 -30.14
C SER A 297 -16.62 -2.13 -31.37
N PHE A 298 -15.33 -2.45 -31.20
CA PHE A 298 -14.36 -2.57 -32.31
C PHE A 298 -14.72 -3.67 -33.32
N THR A 299 -15.70 -4.52 -33.02
CA THR A 299 -16.20 -5.57 -33.92
C THR A 299 -17.29 -5.11 -34.89
N THR A 300 -17.78 -3.87 -34.76
CA THR A 300 -18.75 -3.31 -35.72
C THR A 300 -18.09 -3.06 -37.07
N ASP A 301 -18.87 -3.10 -38.15
CA ASP A 301 -18.32 -2.99 -39.51
C ASP A 301 -17.67 -1.63 -39.77
N ALA A 302 -18.22 -0.55 -39.19
CA ALA A 302 -17.63 0.79 -39.26
C ALA A 302 -16.26 0.86 -38.57
N TRP A 303 -16.08 0.19 -37.43
CA TRP A 303 -14.77 0.08 -36.78
C TRP A 303 -13.81 -0.80 -37.60
N LYS A 304 -14.27 -1.92 -38.16
CA LYS A 304 -13.43 -2.78 -39.01
C LYS A 304 -12.86 -2.03 -40.20
N GLU A 305 -13.71 -1.31 -40.94
CA GLU A 305 -13.28 -0.50 -42.08
C GLU A 305 -12.22 0.52 -41.66
N TYR A 306 -12.46 1.25 -40.57
CA TYR A 306 -11.51 2.23 -40.04
C TYR A 306 -10.18 1.60 -39.55
N ILE A 307 -10.23 0.42 -38.95
CA ILE A 307 -9.05 -0.33 -38.50
C ILE A 307 -8.23 -0.80 -39.70
N ASP A 308 -8.88 -1.32 -40.74
CA ASP A 308 -8.19 -1.83 -41.93
C ASP A 308 -7.58 -0.68 -42.76
N GLU A 309 -8.27 0.47 -42.84
CA GLU A 309 -7.69 1.72 -43.35
C GLU A 309 -6.46 2.14 -42.53
N SER A 310 -6.58 2.14 -41.21
CA SER A 310 -5.49 2.52 -40.29
C SER A 310 -4.29 1.59 -40.42
N ARG A 311 -4.50 0.28 -40.61
CA ARG A 311 -3.42 -0.70 -40.87
C ARG A 311 -2.73 -0.44 -42.19
N SER A 312 -3.50 -0.18 -43.24
CA SER A 312 -2.96 0.12 -44.57
C SER A 312 -2.07 1.36 -44.53
N LEU A 313 -2.52 2.41 -43.83
CA LEU A 313 -1.76 3.65 -43.65
C LEU A 313 -0.50 3.44 -42.79
N ASP A 314 -0.56 2.62 -41.73
CA ASP A 314 0.63 2.28 -40.92
C ASP A 314 1.70 1.54 -41.75
N ASP A 315 1.28 0.60 -42.60
CA ASP A 315 2.16 -0.12 -43.50
C ASP A 315 2.80 0.80 -44.55
N GLU A 316 2.04 1.74 -45.11
CA GLU A 316 2.55 2.75 -46.04
C GLU A 316 3.58 3.66 -45.37
N TRP A 317 3.31 4.14 -44.15
CA TRP A 317 4.25 4.96 -43.39
C TRP A 317 5.55 4.22 -43.10
N HIS A 318 5.47 2.93 -42.81
CA HIS A 318 6.63 2.08 -42.63
C HIS A 318 7.43 1.90 -43.94
N LYS A 319 6.76 1.64 -45.06
CA LYS A 319 7.38 1.45 -46.38
C LYS A 319 8.10 2.71 -46.89
N ASN A 320 7.44 3.86 -46.83
CA ASN A 320 7.98 5.12 -47.35
C ASN A 320 9.27 5.56 -46.65
N ASN A 321 9.39 5.25 -45.36
CA ASN A 321 10.55 5.64 -44.56
C ASN A 321 11.72 4.63 -44.64
N GLY A 322 11.46 3.36 -44.95
CA GLY A 322 12.51 2.34 -45.08
C GLY A 322 13.50 2.64 -46.21
N ARG A 323 13.03 3.23 -47.31
CA ARG A 323 13.84 3.56 -48.49
C ARG A 323 14.93 4.61 -48.22
N SER A 324 14.66 5.54 -47.29
CA SER A 324 15.61 6.62 -46.96
C SER A 324 16.83 6.13 -46.19
N ARG A 325 16.75 4.97 -45.52
CA ARG A 325 17.86 4.46 -44.68
C ARG A 325 18.83 3.56 -45.44
N GLN A 326 18.36 2.82 -46.45
CA GLN A 326 19.21 1.96 -47.27
C GLN A 326 20.11 2.75 -48.25
N GLN A 327 19.69 3.93 -48.70
CA GLN A 327 20.51 4.73 -49.64
C GLN A 327 21.75 5.36 -49.00
N ILE A 328 21.82 5.49 -47.67
CA ILE A 328 22.98 6.11 -47.00
C ILE A 328 24.12 5.10 -46.78
N THR A 329 23.83 3.79 -46.73
CA THR A 329 24.86 2.76 -46.50
C THR A 329 25.60 2.31 -47.75
N ASP A 330 25.05 2.54 -48.94
CA ASP A 330 25.64 2.07 -50.19
C ASP A 330 26.63 3.07 -50.82
N SER A 331 26.77 4.26 -50.24
CA SER A 331 27.67 5.32 -50.73
C SER A 331 29.00 5.42 -49.98
N SER A 332 29.22 4.59 -48.95
CA SER A 332 30.45 4.58 -48.15
C SER A 332 31.21 3.26 -48.24
N SER A 333 31.28 2.67 -49.43
CA SER A 333 32.28 1.66 -49.77
C SER A 333 33.61 2.37 -50.07
N THR A 334 34.28 2.80 -49.00
CA THR A 334 35.73 3.08 -49.05
C THR A 334 36.34 2.15 -48.03
N SER A 335 37.19 1.26 -48.51
CA SER A 335 37.83 0.20 -47.75
C SER A 335 38.62 0.76 -46.57
N ASP A 336 38.17 0.52 -45.35
CA ASP A 336 39.05 0.54 -44.20
C ASP A 336 38.71 -0.64 -43.28
N GLN A 337 39.69 -1.54 -43.19
CA GLN A 337 39.73 -2.66 -42.28
C GLN A 337 39.79 -2.13 -40.85
N PHE A 338 38.77 -2.40 -40.04
CA PHE A 338 38.87 -2.31 -38.59
C PHE A 338 38.30 -3.57 -37.92
N PRO A 339 38.85 -3.95 -36.75
CA PRO A 339 38.87 -5.33 -36.30
C PRO A 339 37.63 -5.71 -35.50
N GLU A 340 37.39 -7.02 -35.55
CA GLU A 340 36.43 -7.84 -34.84
C GLU A 340 36.23 -7.43 -33.36
N PHE A 341 35.10 -6.80 -33.07
CA PHE A 341 34.69 -6.46 -31.71
C PHE A 341 33.86 -7.60 -31.11
N THR A 342 34.49 -8.38 -30.24
CA THR A 342 33.90 -9.49 -29.50
C THR A 342 32.71 -9.02 -28.64
N GLN A 343 31.55 -9.65 -28.85
CA GLN A 343 30.34 -9.39 -28.07
C GLN A 343 30.57 -9.74 -26.58
N ARG A 344 30.52 -8.72 -25.71
CA ARG A 344 30.39 -8.93 -24.25
C ARG A 344 28.98 -9.41 -23.93
N SER A 345 28.87 -10.70 -23.67
CA SER A 345 27.73 -11.33 -23.01
C SER A 345 27.58 -10.77 -21.59
N VAL A 346 26.43 -10.13 -21.32
CA VAL A 346 26.07 -9.65 -19.99
C VAL A 346 25.50 -10.83 -19.21
N HIS A 347 26.36 -11.59 -18.56
CA HIS A 347 25.94 -12.56 -17.53
C HIS A 347 25.51 -11.80 -16.28
N ASN A 348 24.22 -11.87 -15.97
CA ASN A 348 23.66 -11.48 -14.67
C ASN A 348 24.23 -12.42 -13.59
N ARG A 349 25.20 -11.95 -12.82
CA ARG A 349 25.64 -12.62 -11.59
C ARG A 349 24.63 -12.33 -10.49
N SER A 350 23.84 -13.34 -10.15
CA SER A 350 23.25 -13.47 -8.82
C SER A 350 24.38 -13.66 -7.81
N SER A 351 24.50 -12.75 -6.87
CA SER A 351 25.39 -12.87 -5.71
C SER A 351 24.59 -12.39 -4.50
N SER A 352 24.12 -13.36 -3.72
CA SER A 352 23.55 -13.14 -2.40
C SER A 352 24.61 -12.50 -1.48
N PRO A 353 24.26 -11.49 -0.68
CA PRO A 353 25.09 -11.11 0.45
C PRO A 353 24.65 -11.87 1.71
N ASP A 354 25.61 -12.55 2.34
CA ASP A 354 25.49 -13.12 3.67
C ASP A 354 25.17 -12.03 4.70
N PHE A 355 24.10 -12.25 5.46
CA PHE A 355 23.71 -11.42 6.59
C PHE A 355 24.60 -11.74 7.79
N THR A 356 25.60 -10.90 8.05
CA THR A 356 26.36 -10.93 9.30
C THR A 356 25.67 -10.02 10.31
N THR A 357 25.10 -10.61 11.35
CA THR A 357 24.46 -9.93 12.47
C THR A 357 25.50 -9.14 13.27
N GLN A 358 25.58 -7.82 13.06
CA GLN A 358 26.28 -6.91 13.98
C GLN A 358 25.26 -6.28 14.93
N THR A 359 25.33 -6.71 16.19
CA THR A 359 24.70 -6.07 17.35
C THR A 359 25.45 -4.79 17.68
N LEU A 360 24.79 -3.63 17.54
CA LEU A 360 25.27 -2.34 18.04
C LEU A 360 24.55 -1.98 19.35
N PRO A 361 25.26 -1.36 20.31
CA PRO A 361 24.69 -0.95 21.59
C PRO A 361 23.87 0.35 21.46
N LEU A 362 22.66 0.33 22.01
CA LEU A 362 21.79 1.50 22.17
C LEU A 362 22.34 2.39 23.30
N ASN A 363 22.97 3.51 22.94
CA ASN A 363 23.24 4.61 23.86
C ASN A 363 22.06 5.60 23.85
N LEU A 364 21.24 5.54 24.90
CA LEU A 364 20.21 6.54 25.19
C LEU A 364 20.88 7.77 25.81
N THR A 365 20.99 8.85 25.02
CA THR A 365 21.31 10.18 25.54
C THR A 365 20.03 11.02 25.54
N SER A 366 19.58 11.37 26.74
CA SER A 366 18.48 12.28 26.99
C SER A 366 18.91 13.71 26.67
N SER A 367 18.31 14.30 25.63
CA SER A 367 18.43 15.73 25.35
C SER A 367 17.10 16.41 25.65
N SER A 368 17.15 17.36 26.58
CA SER A 368 16.06 18.26 26.97
C SER A 368 15.85 19.33 25.89
N LEU A 369 14.61 19.48 25.41
CA LEU A 369 14.19 20.62 24.60
C LEU A 369 13.34 21.60 25.43
N PRO A 370 13.45 22.92 25.18
CA PRO A 370 12.72 23.94 25.89
C PRO A 370 11.32 24.16 25.29
N THR A 371 10.34 24.31 26.19
CA THR A 371 8.95 24.67 25.91
C THR A 371 8.86 26.13 25.45
N GLN A 372 8.33 26.38 24.25
CA GLN A 372 7.82 27.70 23.87
C GLN A 372 6.34 27.60 23.53
N SER A 373 5.53 28.30 24.32
CA SER A 373 4.09 28.47 24.12
C SER A 373 3.85 29.61 23.13
N SER A 374 3.17 29.31 22.03
CA SER A 374 2.65 30.30 21.09
C SER A 374 1.14 30.14 20.99
N THR A 375 0.43 31.13 21.52
CA THR A 375 -1.00 31.35 21.33
C THR A 375 -1.26 31.83 19.90
N PHE A 376 -2.08 31.10 19.14
CA PHE A 376 -2.54 31.51 17.81
C PHE A 376 -4.05 31.76 17.84
N LEU A 377 -4.44 32.94 17.39
CA LEU A 377 -5.81 33.44 17.35
C LEU A 377 -6.46 33.02 16.02
N GLU A 378 -7.63 32.38 16.12
CA GLU A 378 -8.47 31.98 15.00
C GLU A 378 -9.14 33.20 14.34
N GLN A 379 -8.95 33.38 13.03
CA GLN A 379 -9.87 34.16 12.19
C GLN A 379 -10.17 33.37 10.91
N SER A 380 -11.37 32.82 10.88
CA SER A 380 -11.97 32.13 9.75
C SER A 380 -12.55 33.12 8.75
N SER A 381 -12.19 32.99 7.48
CA SER A 381 -12.87 33.62 6.35
C SER A 381 -13.17 32.58 5.29
N SER A 382 -14.46 32.25 5.16
CA SER A 382 -15.03 31.34 4.18
C SER A 382 -15.42 32.11 2.91
N ARG A 383 -14.83 31.77 1.76
CA ARG A 383 -15.36 32.08 0.42
C ARG A 383 -14.97 30.98 -0.58
N HIS A 384 -16.02 30.31 -1.09
CA HIS A 384 -16.22 29.70 -2.43
C HIS A 384 -15.11 28.80 -3.02
N THR A 385 -15.41 27.61 -3.55
CA THR A 385 -15.93 27.44 -4.93
C THR A 385 -16.78 26.17 -5.15
N HIS A 386 -17.96 26.33 -5.76
CA HIS A 386 -18.91 25.30 -6.20
C HIS A 386 -18.53 24.56 -7.51
N SER A 387 -17.26 24.57 -7.95
CA SER A 387 -16.87 24.03 -9.27
C SER A 387 -16.47 22.55 -9.30
N SER A 388 -16.51 21.84 -8.16
CA SER A 388 -16.00 20.46 -8.06
C SER A 388 -17.06 19.36 -8.26
N MET A 389 -18.35 19.65 -8.16
CA MET A 389 -19.39 18.60 -8.15
C MET A 389 -19.74 18.02 -9.53
N ALA A 390 -19.45 18.73 -10.63
CA ALA A 390 -19.77 18.22 -11.97
C ALA A 390 -18.83 17.09 -12.45
N ARG A 391 -17.60 17.00 -11.92
CA ARG A 391 -16.61 15.97 -12.33
C ARG A 391 -16.74 14.66 -11.54
N THR A 392 -17.25 14.70 -10.32
CA THR A 392 -17.54 13.50 -9.51
C THR A 392 -18.62 12.63 -10.17
N SER A 393 -19.58 13.26 -10.86
CA SER A 393 -20.65 12.56 -11.58
C SER A 393 -20.13 11.74 -12.78
N ILE A 394 -19.09 12.18 -13.48
CA ILE A 394 -18.53 11.45 -14.64
C ILE A 394 -17.74 10.23 -14.17
N VAL A 395 -16.97 10.35 -13.08
CA VAL A 395 -16.25 9.20 -12.49
C VAL A 395 -17.23 8.17 -11.92
N GLN A 396 -18.33 8.60 -11.29
CA GLN A 396 -19.39 7.68 -10.85
C GLN A 396 -20.12 7.02 -12.02
N GLN A 397 -20.43 7.74 -13.09
CA GLN A 397 -21.05 7.18 -14.30
C GLN A 397 -20.10 6.18 -14.99
N TYR A 398 -18.81 6.48 -15.05
CA TYR A 398 -17.78 5.62 -15.62
C TYR A 398 -17.60 4.32 -14.81
N LEU A 399 -17.53 4.42 -13.48
CA LEU A 399 -17.49 3.25 -12.59
C LEU A 399 -18.78 2.42 -12.69
N TYR A 400 -19.95 3.07 -12.79
CA TYR A 400 -21.23 2.39 -12.94
C TYR A 400 -21.33 1.64 -14.28
N ASN A 401 -20.84 2.22 -15.36
CA ASN A 401 -20.91 1.64 -16.70
C ASN A 401 -19.83 0.58 -16.97
N ASN A 402 -18.65 0.67 -16.33
CA ASN A 402 -17.51 -0.22 -16.62
C ASN A 402 -17.19 -1.24 -15.51
N CYS A 403 -17.61 -1.03 -14.26
CA CYS A 403 -17.31 -1.95 -13.15
C CYS A 403 -18.47 -2.86 -12.72
N GLY A 404 -19.63 -2.79 -13.38
CA GLY A 404 -20.81 -3.59 -13.04
C GLY A 404 -21.51 -3.11 -11.74
N PRO A 405 -22.78 -3.50 -11.53
CA PRO A 405 -23.65 -2.93 -10.49
C PRO A 405 -23.28 -3.27 -9.03
N ASP A 406 -22.24 -4.08 -8.78
CA ASP A 406 -21.84 -4.53 -7.43
C ASP A 406 -21.08 -3.48 -6.60
N TYR A 407 -20.90 -2.26 -7.12
CA TYR A 407 -20.14 -1.21 -6.43
C TYR A 407 -20.98 -0.30 -5.52
N GLN A 408 -22.24 -0.64 -5.23
CA GLN A 408 -23.06 0.08 -4.24
C GLN A 408 -22.95 -0.52 -2.83
N VAL A 409 -22.27 0.24 -1.95
CA VAL A 409 -22.56 0.37 -0.51
C VAL A 409 -22.45 -0.91 0.34
N ARG A 410 -21.23 -1.22 0.80
CA ARG A 410 -21.03 -1.82 2.15
C ARG A 410 -20.69 -0.70 3.13
N GLY A 411 -21.71 0.06 3.51
CA GLY A 411 -21.66 1.03 4.59
C GLY A 411 -22.91 0.88 5.43
N ASN A 412 -22.91 -0.12 6.33
CA ASN A 412 -23.72 -0.11 7.55
C ASN A 412 -23.22 -1.22 8.49
N CYS A 413 -22.24 -0.88 9.30
CA CYS A 413 -22.04 -1.54 10.59
C CYS A 413 -23.09 -0.94 11.55
N SER A 414 -24.21 -1.63 11.72
CA SER A 414 -25.13 -1.37 12.82
C SER A 414 -24.97 -2.45 13.88
N SER A 415 -24.41 -2.04 15.00
CA SER A 415 -24.52 -2.68 16.30
C SER A 415 -25.98 -2.82 16.76
N GLY A 416 -26.34 -3.94 17.37
CA GLY A 416 -27.27 -3.95 18.51
C GLY A 416 -28.56 -4.77 18.42
N SER A 417 -28.62 -5.81 19.27
CA SER A 417 -29.71 -6.14 20.21
C SER A 417 -30.91 -7.01 19.78
N SER A 418 -30.93 -8.22 20.38
CA SER A 418 -31.99 -8.84 21.22
C SER A 418 -33.42 -9.11 20.71
N GLY A 419 -33.86 -10.35 20.98
CA GLY A 419 -35.26 -10.82 21.08
C GLY A 419 -35.74 -11.55 19.82
N VAL A 420 -36.21 -12.80 19.83
CA VAL A 420 -36.82 -13.68 20.84
C VAL A 420 -36.32 -15.11 20.64
#